data_AF-A0A418USP1-F1
#
_entry.id   AF-A0A418USP1-F1
#
_cell.length_a   1.000
_cell.length_b   1.000
_cell.length_c   1.000
_cell.angle_alpha   90.00
_cell.angle_beta   90.00
_cell.angle_gamma   90.00
#
_symmetry.space_group_name_H-M   'P 1'
#
loop_
_entity.id
_entity.type
_entity.pdbx_description
1 polymer ?
#
loop_
_entity_poly.entity_id
_entity_poly.type
_entity_poly.pdbx_seq_one_letter_code
_entity_poly.pdbx_strand_id
1 'polypeptide(L)'
;MSSPAAWRLAQLLRTAAHDLLVVASAVVPMCAVFWVTASHAGFDYIGSSWSESTRTAGDPMRALWRWDWLGWTLLYGAGFGLSAGAVRHQGRDAWAIAVACWTGVLGAGLVVFTQNLQFALPDHAPCLYEGCWPLYWQAVVVSAPMAVTLVVVIVLGWWAERVVVWVRRVVPALVFITLMLLLALVWQPWVLPFLQGPPPWQSLAATTSEVVCGMG
;
A
#
# COMPACT_ATOMS: atom_id res chain seq x y z
N MET A 1 -10.09 -46.96 -18.69
CA MET A 1 -9.06 -46.37 -19.56
C MET A 1 -9.50 -44.96 -19.95
N SER A 2 -8.85 -43.92 -19.45
CA SER A 2 -9.15 -42.54 -19.84
C SER A 2 -8.72 -42.29 -21.28
N SER A 3 -9.55 -41.63 -22.09
CA SER A 3 -9.22 -41.35 -23.50
C SER A 3 -7.98 -40.44 -23.58
N PRO A 4 -7.11 -40.62 -24.59
CA PRO A 4 -5.92 -39.78 -24.79
C PRO A 4 -6.29 -38.29 -24.99
N ALA A 5 -7.50 -37.99 -25.48
CA ALA A 5 -8.01 -36.63 -25.60
C ALA A 5 -8.30 -35.99 -24.23
N ALA A 6 -8.88 -36.75 -23.29
CA ALA A 6 -9.16 -36.26 -21.95
C ALA A 6 -7.88 -35.91 -21.18
N TRP A 7 -6.81 -36.70 -21.36
CA TRP A 7 -5.51 -36.41 -20.75
C TRP A 7 -4.87 -35.14 -21.32
N ARG A 8 -4.90 -34.94 -22.65
CA ARG A 8 -4.41 -33.71 -23.30
C ARG A 8 -5.16 -32.47 -22.84
N LEU A 9 -6.49 -32.54 -22.75
CA LEU A 9 -7.32 -31.44 -22.25
C LEU A 9 -6.96 -31.09 -20.80
N ALA A 10 -6.83 -32.08 -19.93
CA ALA A 10 -6.46 -31.87 -18.53
C ALA A 10 -5.07 -31.22 -18.39
N GLN A 11 -4.12 -31.59 -19.24
CA GLN A 11 -2.79 -30.97 -19.25
C GLN A 11 -2.86 -29.51 -19.71
N LEU A 12 -3.59 -29.21 -20.79
CA LEU A 12 -3.77 -27.84 -21.27
C LEU A 12 -4.42 -26.93 -20.21
N LEU A 13 -5.46 -27.42 -19.53
CA LEU A 13 -6.13 -26.68 -18.46
C LEU A 13 -5.21 -26.40 -17.27
N ARG A 14 -4.34 -27.34 -16.90
CA ARG A 14 -3.36 -27.13 -15.82
C ARG A 14 -2.32 -26.08 -16.20
N THR A 15 -1.81 -26.11 -17.42
CA THR A 15 -0.83 -25.12 -17.89
C THR A 15 -1.48 -23.73 -17.95
N ALA A 16 -2.67 -23.63 -18.55
CA ALA A 16 -3.40 -22.35 -18.62
C ALA A 16 -3.73 -21.79 -17.22
N ALA A 17 -4.14 -22.63 -16.28
CA ALA A 17 -4.39 -22.20 -14.90
C ALA A 17 -3.13 -21.73 -14.18
N HIS A 18 -1.98 -22.37 -14.44
CA HIS A 18 -0.69 -21.96 -13.88
C HIS A 18 -0.24 -20.62 -14.47
N ASP A 19 -0.31 -20.46 -15.79
CA ASP A 19 0.04 -19.20 -16.48
C ASP A 19 -0.83 -18.04 -16.00
N LEU A 20 -2.15 -18.27 -15.90
CA LEU A 20 -3.08 -17.27 -15.36
C LEU A 20 -2.75 -16.89 -13.92
N LEU A 21 -2.36 -17.85 -13.08
CA LEU A 21 -1.96 -17.58 -11.70
C LEU A 21 -0.68 -16.74 -11.65
N VAL A 22 0.31 -17.05 -12.48
CA VAL A 22 1.57 -16.29 -12.56
C VAL A 22 1.27 -14.85 -13.01
N VAL A 23 0.50 -14.66 -14.07
CA VAL A 23 0.12 -13.34 -14.57
C VAL A 23 -0.67 -12.56 -13.52
N ALA A 24 -1.71 -13.17 -12.93
CA ALA A 24 -2.52 -12.53 -11.89
C ALA A 24 -1.67 -12.12 -10.69
N SER A 25 -0.70 -12.95 -10.29
CA SER A 25 0.17 -12.65 -9.16
C SER A 25 1.11 -11.46 -9.38
N ALA A 26 1.40 -11.09 -10.63
CA ALA A 26 2.14 -9.89 -10.95
C ALA A 26 1.22 -8.67 -11.14
N VAL A 27 0.10 -8.84 -11.85
CA VAL A 27 -0.80 -7.74 -12.21
C VAL A 27 -1.55 -7.21 -10.99
N VAL A 28 -2.08 -8.07 -10.12
CA VAL A 28 -2.92 -7.63 -8.99
C VAL A 28 -2.14 -6.75 -8.01
N PRO A 29 -0.90 -7.08 -7.58
CA PRO A 29 -0.09 -6.18 -6.76
C PRO A 29 0.25 -4.85 -7.43
N MET A 30 0.45 -4.82 -8.76
CA MET A 30 0.65 -3.56 -9.48
C MET A 30 -0.61 -2.68 -9.47
N CYS A 31 -1.77 -3.27 -9.68
CA CYS A 31 -3.04 -2.56 -9.54
C CYS A 31 -3.25 -2.06 -8.11
N ALA A 32 -2.84 -2.84 -7.10
CA ALA A 32 -2.89 -2.43 -5.69
C ALA A 32 -2.01 -1.20 -5.45
N VAL A 33 -0.79 -1.16 -6.01
CA VAL A 33 0.08 0.03 -5.94
C VAL A 33 -0.63 1.24 -6.51
N PHE A 34 -1.18 1.15 -7.72
CA PHE A 34 -1.88 2.26 -8.35
C PHE A 34 -3.09 2.72 -7.51
N TRP A 35 -3.87 1.78 -6.99
CA TRP A 35 -5.01 2.10 -6.12
C TRP A 35 -4.56 2.82 -4.84
N VAL A 36 -3.54 2.33 -4.16
CA VAL A 36 -3.00 2.93 -2.92
C VAL A 36 -2.39 4.31 -3.17
N THR A 37 -1.62 4.46 -4.25
CA THR A 37 -0.78 5.65 -4.44
C THR A 37 -1.42 6.72 -5.32
N ALA A 38 -2.20 6.36 -6.35
CA ALA A 38 -2.88 7.33 -7.22
C ALA A 38 -4.30 7.66 -6.75
N SER A 39 -5.04 6.66 -6.25
CA SER A 39 -6.39 6.87 -5.71
C SER A 39 -6.45 6.92 -4.18
N HIS A 40 -5.28 6.97 -3.54
CA HIS A 40 -5.18 7.07 -2.07
C HIS A 40 -5.92 5.96 -1.33
N ALA A 41 -6.13 4.81 -1.97
CA ALA A 41 -7.01 3.73 -1.51
C ALA A 41 -8.40 4.21 -1.02
N GLY A 42 -8.93 5.30 -1.58
CA GLY A 42 -10.21 5.89 -1.17
C GLY A 42 -10.19 6.59 0.19
N PHE A 43 -9.01 6.75 0.81
CA PHE A 43 -8.85 7.59 1.99
C PHE A 43 -8.91 9.07 1.61
N ASP A 44 -9.55 9.88 2.45
CA ASP A 44 -9.59 11.31 2.25
C ASP A 44 -8.21 11.91 2.46
N TYR A 45 -7.76 12.62 1.43
CA TYR A 45 -6.51 13.35 1.47
C TYR A 45 -6.80 14.83 1.63
N ILE A 46 -6.09 15.45 2.56
CA ILE A 46 -6.20 16.88 2.77
C ILE A 46 -5.07 17.55 2.01
N GLY A 47 -5.44 18.18 0.90
CA GLY A 47 -4.56 19.06 0.16
C GLY A 47 -4.28 20.35 0.93
N SER A 48 -3.06 20.87 0.82
CA SER A 48 -2.68 22.16 1.37
C SER A 48 -3.52 23.33 0.81
N SER A 49 -4.03 23.17 -0.41
CA SER A 49 -4.85 24.17 -1.12
C SER A 49 -6.32 24.22 -0.67
N TRP A 50 -6.77 23.30 0.17
CA TRP A 50 -8.19 23.23 0.56
C TRP A 50 -8.50 24.23 1.66
N SER A 51 -9.60 24.98 1.50
CA SER A 51 -10.11 25.91 2.52
C SER A 51 -10.51 25.15 3.79
N GLU A 52 -10.45 25.82 4.94
CA GLU A 52 -10.81 25.23 6.24
C GLU A 52 -12.25 24.68 6.25
N SER A 53 -13.18 25.35 5.58
CA SER A 53 -14.56 24.90 5.39
C SER A 53 -14.68 23.60 4.58
N THR A 54 -13.77 23.35 3.64
CA THR A 54 -13.77 22.13 2.82
C THR A 54 -13.19 20.95 3.61
N ARG A 55 -12.28 21.21 4.55
CA ARG A 55 -11.68 20.18 5.42
C ARG A 55 -12.67 19.59 6.42
N THR A 56 -13.70 20.33 6.81
CA THR A 56 -14.69 19.95 7.83
C THR A 56 -16.05 19.52 7.27
N ALA A 57 -16.32 19.77 5.99
CA ALA A 57 -17.64 19.51 5.37
C ALA A 57 -17.84 18.09 4.83
N GLY A 58 -16.78 17.28 4.66
CA GLY A 58 -16.92 15.89 4.21
C GLY A 58 -17.46 15.00 5.33
N ASP A 59 -18.42 14.10 5.03
CA ASP A 59 -18.81 12.96 5.87
C ASP A 59 -17.98 11.74 5.45
N PRO A 60 -16.71 11.66 5.87
CA PRO A 60 -15.68 10.95 5.13
C PRO A 60 -15.67 9.45 5.49
N MET A 61 -16.33 9.10 6.61
CA MET A 61 -16.52 7.71 7.03
C MET A 61 -17.34 6.89 6.02
N ARG A 62 -18.22 7.48 5.21
CA ARG A 62 -19.10 6.68 4.33
C ARG A 62 -18.36 6.01 3.17
N ALA A 63 -17.20 6.53 2.74
CA ALA A 63 -16.49 6.00 1.58
C ALA A 63 -15.72 4.69 1.89
N LEU A 64 -15.06 4.62 3.05
CA LEU A 64 -14.18 3.51 3.46
C LEU A 64 -14.92 2.22 3.86
N TRP A 65 -16.25 2.27 4.00
CA TRP A 65 -17.08 1.10 4.37
C TRP A 65 -18.03 0.65 3.26
N ARG A 66 -17.85 1.18 2.05
CA ARG A 66 -18.60 0.71 0.88
C ARG A 66 -18.16 -0.69 0.49
N TRP A 67 -19.11 -1.49 -0.01
CA TRP A 67 -18.84 -2.82 -0.56
C TRP A 67 -17.74 -2.81 -1.62
N ASP A 68 -17.66 -1.73 -2.41
CA ASP A 68 -16.62 -1.54 -3.43
C ASP A 68 -15.23 -1.50 -2.78
N TRP A 69 -15.03 -0.69 -1.73
CA TRP A 69 -13.75 -0.54 -1.04
C TRP A 69 -13.31 -1.85 -0.34
N LEU A 70 -14.27 -2.53 0.30
CA LEU A 70 -14.02 -3.84 0.90
C LEU A 70 -13.65 -4.87 -0.17
N GLY A 71 -14.33 -4.85 -1.32
CA GLY A 71 -14.03 -5.69 -2.47
C GLY A 71 -12.61 -5.48 -2.99
N TRP A 72 -12.18 -4.23 -3.17
CA TRP A 72 -10.80 -3.88 -3.57
C TRP A 72 -9.78 -4.34 -2.52
N THR A 73 -10.05 -4.10 -1.24
CA THR A 73 -9.15 -4.52 -0.14
C THR A 73 -8.96 -6.03 -0.11
N LEU A 74 -10.05 -6.80 -0.25
CA LEU A 74 -10.01 -8.26 -0.31
C LEU A 74 -9.29 -8.75 -1.59
N LEU A 75 -9.58 -8.15 -2.74
CA LEU A 75 -8.96 -8.51 -4.02
C LEU A 75 -7.44 -8.31 -3.99
N TYR A 76 -6.98 -7.14 -3.53
CA TYR A 76 -5.55 -6.84 -3.46
C TYR A 76 -4.84 -7.64 -2.38
N GLY A 77 -5.49 -7.85 -1.22
CA GLY A 77 -4.99 -8.78 -0.20
C GLY A 77 -4.77 -10.19 -0.77
N ALA A 78 -5.77 -10.73 -1.48
CA ALA A 78 -5.65 -12.02 -2.15
C ALA A 78 -4.52 -12.03 -3.20
N GLY A 79 -4.35 -10.93 -3.95
CA GLY A 79 -3.26 -10.74 -4.90
C GLY A 79 -1.86 -10.93 -4.31
N PHE A 80 -1.60 -10.34 -3.14
CA PHE A 80 -0.33 -10.55 -2.43
C PHE A 80 -0.12 -12.02 -2.04
N GLY A 81 -1.18 -12.70 -1.62
CA GLY A 81 -1.16 -14.13 -1.33
C GLY A 81 -0.91 -15.01 -2.56
N LEU A 82 -1.44 -14.64 -3.74
CA LEU A 82 -1.33 -15.42 -4.97
C LEU A 82 0.11 -15.51 -5.51
N SER A 83 0.95 -14.52 -5.20
CA SER A 83 2.38 -14.56 -5.54
C SER A 83 3.12 -15.73 -4.88
N ALA A 84 2.64 -16.18 -3.71
CA ALA A 84 3.26 -17.27 -2.98
C ALA A 84 3.01 -18.64 -3.63
N GLY A 85 4.10 -19.27 -4.06
CA GLY A 85 4.14 -20.65 -4.55
C GLY A 85 3.80 -20.79 -6.02
N ALA A 86 3.78 -19.68 -6.78
CA ALA A 86 3.58 -19.71 -8.22
C ALA A 86 4.77 -20.38 -8.93
N VAL A 87 6.00 -20.04 -8.53
CA VAL A 87 7.24 -20.62 -9.06
C VAL A 87 8.25 -20.79 -7.94
N ARG A 88 8.65 -22.03 -7.66
CA ARG A 88 9.64 -22.34 -6.62
C ARG A 88 10.96 -22.74 -7.25
N HIS A 89 12.06 -22.15 -6.79
CA HIS A 89 13.40 -22.47 -7.28
C HIS A 89 14.37 -22.63 -6.11
N GLN A 90 15.07 -23.77 -6.04
CA GLN A 90 16.07 -24.07 -5.00
C GLN A 90 15.57 -23.78 -3.57
N GLY A 91 14.34 -24.21 -3.27
CA GLY A 91 13.77 -24.02 -1.93
C GLY A 91 13.15 -22.66 -1.65
N ARG A 92 13.53 -21.62 -2.39
CA ARG A 92 13.02 -20.25 -2.23
C ARG A 92 11.87 -19.96 -3.19
N ASP A 93 11.02 -19.02 -2.79
CA ASP A 93 9.98 -18.45 -3.65
C ASP A 93 10.52 -17.19 -4.33
N ALA A 94 11.45 -17.38 -5.26
CA ALA A 94 12.13 -16.28 -5.96
C ALA A 94 11.14 -15.39 -6.72
N TRP A 95 10.04 -15.97 -7.22
CA TRP A 95 8.98 -15.23 -7.90
C TRP A 95 8.24 -14.29 -6.97
N ALA A 96 7.77 -14.78 -5.81
CA ALA A 96 7.09 -13.93 -4.83
C ALA A 96 7.98 -12.76 -4.36
N ILE A 97 9.29 -13.03 -4.15
CA ILE A 97 10.27 -12.00 -3.79
C ILE A 97 10.42 -10.98 -4.93
N ALA A 98 10.58 -11.44 -6.18
CA ALA A 98 10.74 -10.56 -7.33
C ALA A 98 9.51 -9.67 -7.54
N VAL A 99 8.31 -10.24 -7.47
CA VAL A 99 7.05 -9.48 -7.52
C VAL A 99 7.01 -8.46 -6.39
N ALA A 100 7.27 -8.86 -5.14
CA ALA A 100 7.22 -7.95 -4.00
C ALA A 100 8.23 -6.78 -4.12
N CYS A 101 9.47 -7.06 -4.52
CA CYS A 101 10.48 -6.03 -4.75
C CYS A 101 10.06 -5.09 -5.89
N TRP A 102 9.58 -5.63 -7.00
CA TRP A 102 9.11 -4.83 -8.14
C TRP A 102 7.91 -3.96 -7.79
N THR A 103 6.93 -4.51 -7.06
CA THR A 103 5.78 -3.77 -6.52
C THR A 103 6.24 -2.65 -5.59
N GLY A 104 7.22 -2.91 -4.72
CA GLY A 104 7.80 -1.90 -3.84
C GLY A 104 8.49 -0.76 -4.59
N VAL A 105 9.32 -1.08 -5.60
CA VAL A 105 9.99 -0.10 -6.45
C VAL A 105 8.98 0.75 -7.23
N LEU A 106 7.97 0.12 -7.84
CA LEU A 106 6.90 0.84 -8.53
C LEU A 106 6.13 1.75 -7.57
N GLY A 107 5.81 1.28 -6.37
CA GLY A 107 5.11 2.08 -5.36
C GLY A 107 5.92 3.30 -4.94
N ALA A 108 7.21 3.12 -4.62
CA ALA A 108 8.09 4.23 -4.28
C ALA A 108 8.22 5.24 -5.44
N GLY A 109 8.38 4.75 -6.67
CA GLY A 109 8.43 5.59 -7.86
C GLY A 109 7.15 6.39 -8.08
N LEU A 110 5.97 5.76 -7.91
CA LEU A 110 4.69 6.46 -8.09
C LEU A 110 4.44 7.51 -7.00
N VAL A 111 4.83 7.24 -5.75
CA VAL A 111 4.76 8.23 -4.65
C VAL A 111 5.63 9.44 -4.97
N VAL A 112 6.88 9.23 -5.38
CA VAL A 112 7.77 10.33 -5.78
C VAL A 112 7.20 11.10 -6.97
N PHE A 113 6.69 10.39 -7.99
CA PHE A 113 6.14 11.01 -9.18
C PHE A 113 4.89 11.87 -8.88
N THR A 114 3.93 11.34 -8.14
CA THR A 114 2.68 12.04 -7.76
C THR A 114 2.97 13.28 -6.91
N GLN A 115 3.94 13.20 -6.00
CA GLN A 115 4.39 14.35 -5.22
C GLN A 115 5.03 15.42 -6.10
N ASN A 116 5.95 15.07 -6.99
CA ASN A 116 6.59 16.03 -7.88
C ASN A 116 5.59 16.71 -8.82
N LEU A 117 4.59 15.96 -9.33
CA LEU A 117 3.53 16.53 -10.15
C LEU A 117 2.74 17.60 -9.40
N GLN A 118 2.41 17.37 -8.12
CA GLN A 118 1.66 18.33 -7.33
C GLN A 118 2.42 19.64 -7.11
N PHE A 119 3.75 19.61 -7.02
CA PHE A 119 4.58 20.81 -6.84
C PHE A 119 5.09 21.42 -8.16
N ALA A 120 4.77 20.81 -9.30
CA ALA A 120 5.16 21.34 -10.60
C ALA A 120 4.21 22.46 -11.10
N LEU A 121 3.00 22.59 -10.54
CA LEU A 121 2.07 23.65 -10.95
C LEU A 121 2.34 24.97 -10.18
N PRO A 122 2.32 26.12 -10.88
CA PRO A 122 2.70 27.43 -10.33
C PRO A 122 1.80 27.95 -9.20
N ASP A 123 0.56 27.48 -9.09
CA ASP A 123 -0.38 27.87 -8.02
C ASP A 123 -0.15 27.11 -6.70
N HIS A 124 0.78 26.15 -6.68
CA HIS A 124 1.12 25.34 -5.52
C HIS A 124 2.45 25.83 -4.90
N ALA A 125 2.40 27.08 -4.43
CA ALA A 125 3.49 27.78 -3.73
C ALA A 125 4.15 26.92 -2.62
N PRO A 126 5.44 27.18 -2.30
CA PRO A 126 6.32 26.18 -1.68
C PRO A 126 5.77 25.72 -0.34
N CYS A 127 5.90 24.42 -0.11
CA CYS A 127 5.57 23.76 1.14
C CYS A 127 5.90 24.66 2.33
N LEU A 128 4.89 25.03 3.11
CA LEU A 128 5.04 25.86 4.32
C LEU A 128 6.07 25.28 5.29
N TYR A 129 6.35 23.98 5.20
CA TYR A 129 7.22 23.21 6.07
C TYR A 129 8.13 22.26 5.28
N GLU A 130 9.34 22.01 5.79
CA GLU A 130 10.24 20.96 5.29
C GLU A 130 9.49 19.61 5.21
N GLY A 131 9.57 18.94 4.06
CA GLY A 131 8.90 17.67 3.83
C GLY A 131 7.41 17.75 3.45
N CYS A 132 6.88 18.93 3.12
CA CYS A 132 5.53 19.10 2.54
C CYS A 132 4.41 18.47 3.38
N TRP A 133 4.52 18.66 4.70
CA TRP A 133 3.47 18.31 5.65
C TRP A 133 2.14 18.95 5.23
N PRO A 134 1.01 18.21 5.22
CA PRO A 134 0.84 16.82 5.67
C PRO A 134 0.85 15.75 4.57
N LEU A 135 0.99 16.14 3.31
CA LEU A 135 0.65 15.28 2.16
C LEU A 135 1.62 14.11 1.97
N TYR A 136 2.92 14.35 2.12
CA TYR A 136 3.93 13.28 2.09
C TYR A 136 3.62 12.20 3.13
N TRP A 137 3.32 12.63 4.36
CA TRP A 137 3.05 11.74 5.48
C TRP A 137 1.73 10.99 5.33
N GLN A 138 0.69 11.60 4.73
CA GLN A 138 -0.54 10.88 4.38
C GLN A 138 -0.22 9.72 3.41
N ALA A 139 0.58 9.96 2.37
CA ALA A 139 1.04 8.92 1.45
C ALA A 139 1.84 7.80 2.13
N VAL A 140 2.73 8.14 3.06
CA VAL A 140 3.49 7.16 3.84
C VAL A 140 2.56 6.30 4.70
N VAL A 141 1.62 6.92 5.44
CA VAL A 141 0.73 6.17 6.34
C VAL A 141 -0.24 5.29 5.54
N VAL A 142 -0.80 5.78 4.44
CA VAL A 142 -1.71 5.00 3.57
C VAL A 142 -0.98 3.84 2.86
N SER A 143 0.30 4.00 2.54
CA SER A 143 1.10 2.93 1.94
C SER A 143 1.67 1.92 2.95
N ALA A 144 1.61 2.21 4.26
CA ALA A 144 2.18 1.34 5.30
C ALA A 144 1.63 -0.10 5.31
N PRO A 145 0.30 -0.36 5.18
CA PRO A 145 -0.22 -1.72 5.09
C PRO A 145 0.38 -2.53 3.94
N MET A 146 0.56 -1.89 2.78
CA MET A 146 1.21 -2.51 1.63
C MET A 146 2.69 -2.78 1.90
N ALA A 147 3.44 -1.80 2.39
CA ALA A 147 4.86 -1.94 2.68
C ALA A 147 5.14 -3.08 3.67
N VAL A 148 4.37 -3.16 4.76
CA VAL A 148 4.47 -4.26 5.74
C VAL A 148 4.15 -5.60 5.09
N THR A 149 3.10 -5.65 4.25
CA THR A 149 2.74 -6.88 3.52
C THR A 149 3.86 -7.34 2.58
N LEU A 150 4.50 -6.43 1.85
CA LEU A 150 5.63 -6.75 0.97
C LEU A 150 6.80 -7.34 1.77
N VAL A 151 7.12 -6.78 2.93
CA VAL A 151 8.14 -7.34 3.83
C VAL A 151 7.77 -8.76 4.25
N VAL A 152 6.51 -8.99 4.64
CA VAL A 152 6.02 -10.34 4.99
C VAL A 152 6.14 -11.31 3.82
N VAL A 153 5.78 -10.91 2.59
CA VAL A 153 5.94 -11.74 1.39
C VAL A 153 7.41 -12.10 1.17
N ILE A 154 8.32 -11.13 1.28
CA ILE A 154 9.75 -11.35 1.13
C ILE A 154 10.23 -12.36 2.18
N VAL A 155 9.94 -12.13 3.46
CA VAL A 155 10.36 -13.02 4.56
C VAL A 155 9.82 -14.44 4.35
N LEU A 156 8.53 -14.61 4.04
CA LEU A 156 7.96 -15.93 3.79
C LEU A 156 8.53 -16.59 2.53
N GLY A 157 8.89 -15.81 1.51
CA GLY A 157 9.53 -16.29 0.30
C GLY A 157 10.95 -16.82 0.53
N TRP A 158 11.72 -16.17 1.42
CA TRP A 158 13.04 -16.65 1.86
C TRP A 158 12.94 -17.96 2.64
N TRP A 159 11.86 -18.14 3.41
CA TRP A 159 11.63 -19.30 4.28
C TRP A 159 10.69 -20.34 3.66
N ALA A 160 10.56 -20.32 2.33
CA ALA A 160 9.61 -21.16 1.59
C ALA A 160 9.82 -22.68 1.76
N GLU A 161 10.99 -23.13 2.24
CA GLU A 161 11.26 -24.52 2.62
C GLU A 161 10.62 -24.95 3.93
N ARG A 162 10.54 -24.05 4.90
CA ARG A 162 10.10 -24.35 6.26
C ARG A 162 8.61 -24.07 6.46
N VAL A 163 8.03 -23.24 5.60
CA VAL A 163 6.64 -22.78 5.73
C VAL A 163 5.76 -23.44 4.67
N VAL A 164 4.66 -24.04 5.12
CA VAL A 164 3.65 -24.65 4.24
C VAL A 164 3.03 -23.61 3.31
N VAL A 165 2.73 -24.02 2.07
CA VAL A 165 2.26 -23.11 1.01
C VAL A 165 1.00 -22.34 1.41
N TRP A 166 0.07 -22.98 2.13
CA TRP A 166 -1.15 -22.33 2.62
C TRP A 166 -0.87 -21.11 3.50
N VAL A 167 0.06 -21.22 4.45
CA VAL A 167 0.45 -20.11 5.32
C VAL A 167 1.04 -18.97 4.51
N ARG A 168 1.87 -19.27 3.50
CA ARG A 168 2.47 -18.23 2.65
C ARG A 168 1.45 -17.50 1.77
N ARG A 169 0.33 -18.12 1.46
CA ARG A 169 -0.76 -17.49 0.69
C ARG A 169 -1.70 -16.68 1.59
N VAL A 170 -2.08 -17.26 2.73
CA VAL A 170 -3.09 -16.67 3.63
C VAL A 170 -2.51 -15.53 4.45
N VAL A 171 -1.28 -15.66 4.96
CA VAL A 171 -0.72 -14.66 5.89
C VAL A 171 -0.54 -13.28 5.24
N PRO A 172 0.09 -13.12 4.06
CA PRO A 172 0.19 -11.80 3.43
C PRO A 172 -1.17 -11.16 3.17
N ALA A 173 -2.14 -11.97 2.72
CA ALA A 173 -3.50 -11.49 2.47
C ALA A 173 -4.16 -10.97 3.76
N LEU A 174 -4.11 -11.75 4.84
CA LEU A 174 -4.67 -11.35 6.12
C LEU A 174 -3.96 -10.15 6.72
N VAL A 175 -2.63 -10.06 6.61
CA VAL A 175 -1.84 -8.91 7.08
C VAL A 175 -2.30 -7.65 6.36
N PHE A 176 -2.38 -7.67 5.04
CA PHE A 176 -2.85 -6.52 4.26
C PHE A 176 -4.26 -6.10 4.65
N ILE A 177 -5.21 -7.05 4.63
CA ILE A 177 -6.62 -6.79 4.93
C ILE A 177 -6.77 -6.22 6.35
N THR A 178 -6.14 -6.86 7.34
CA THR A 178 -6.24 -6.45 8.75
C THR A 178 -5.64 -5.06 8.94
N LEU A 179 -4.46 -4.78 8.38
CA LEU A 179 -3.83 -3.48 8.50
C LEU A 179 -4.62 -2.38 7.77
N MET A 180 -5.22 -2.68 6.61
CA MET A 180 -6.09 -1.73 5.90
C MET A 180 -7.36 -1.42 6.70
N LEU A 181 -7.99 -2.43 7.31
CA LEU A 181 -9.16 -2.23 8.16
C LEU A 181 -8.82 -1.45 9.43
N LEU A 182 -7.71 -1.79 10.09
CA LEU A 182 -7.22 -1.04 11.25
C LEU A 182 -6.93 0.40 10.87
N LEU A 183 -6.26 0.63 9.74
CA LEU A 183 -6.01 1.96 9.22
C LEU A 183 -7.31 2.71 8.98
N ALA A 184 -8.30 2.11 8.31
CA ALA A 184 -9.62 2.71 8.10
C ALA A 184 -10.33 3.10 9.41
N LEU A 185 -10.21 2.26 10.45
CA LEU A 185 -10.78 2.53 11.77
C LEU A 185 -10.10 3.71 12.47
N VAL A 186 -8.77 3.83 12.37
CA VAL A 186 -8.02 4.90 13.06
C VAL A 186 -7.84 6.17 12.23
N TRP A 187 -8.09 6.11 10.92
CA TRP A 187 -7.79 7.20 9.99
C TRP A 187 -8.50 8.49 10.38
N GLN A 188 -9.83 8.43 10.50
CA GLN A 188 -10.65 9.59 10.83
C GLN A 188 -10.48 10.06 12.29
N PRO A 189 -10.58 9.18 13.32
CA PRO A 189 -10.54 9.67 14.70
C PRO A 189 -9.15 10.07 15.21
N TRP A 190 -8.07 9.55 14.61
CA TRP A 190 -6.71 9.75 15.16
C TRP A 190 -5.72 10.28 14.13
N VAL A 191 -5.60 9.63 12.97
CA VAL A 191 -4.53 9.94 12.00
C VAL A 191 -4.75 11.28 11.33
N LEU A 192 -5.94 11.56 10.80
CA LEU A 192 -6.25 12.81 10.14
C LEU A 192 -6.14 14.03 11.07
N PRO A 193 -6.75 14.04 12.28
CA PRO A 193 -6.59 15.15 13.22
C PRO A 193 -5.12 15.42 13.56
N PHE A 194 -4.32 14.36 13.74
CA PHE A 194 -2.88 14.50 13.98
C PHE A 194 -2.16 15.14 12.78
N LEU A 195 -2.46 14.67 11.56
CA LEU A 195 -1.86 15.19 10.34
C LEU A 195 -2.35 16.62 9.99
N GLN A 196 -3.50 17.06 10.48
CA GLN A 196 -3.98 18.43 10.32
C GLN A 196 -3.28 19.43 11.25
N GLY A 197 -2.69 18.97 12.36
CA GLY A 197 -1.94 19.80 13.29
C GLY A 197 -0.60 20.29 12.71
N PRO A 198 0.09 21.23 13.38
CA PRO A 198 1.47 21.54 13.06
C PRO A 198 2.33 20.29 13.25
N PRO A 199 3.39 20.09 12.45
CA PRO A 199 4.22 18.91 12.59
C PRO A 199 4.88 18.87 13.98
N PRO A 200 4.92 17.70 14.64
CA PRO A 200 5.30 17.60 16.05
C PRO A 200 6.74 18.06 16.31
N TRP A 201 7.63 17.96 15.33
CA TRP A 201 9.03 18.38 15.45
C TRP A 201 9.24 19.90 15.44
N GLN A 202 8.25 20.71 15.06
CA GLN A 202 8.39 22.16 15.14
C GLN A 202 8.35 22.70 16.57
N SER A 203 7.61 22.04 17.45
CA SER A 203 7.63 22.39 18.87
C SER A 203 9.02 22.20 19.50
N LEU A 204 9.80 21.23 19.01
CA LEU A 204 11.18 20.99 19.43
C LEU A 204 12.13 22.11 18.96
N ALA A 205 11.90 22.66 17.75
CA ALA A 205 12.69 23.78 17.22
C ALA A 205 12.39 25.11 17.94
N ALA A 206 11.13 25.36 18.29
CA ALA A 206 10.72 26.57 19.02
C ALA A 206 11.34 26.64 20.43
N THR A 207 11.47 25.49 21.11
CA THR A 207 12.07 25.43 22.46
C THR A 207 13.58 25.73 22.43
N THR A 208 14.28 25.40 21.35
CA THR A 208 15.70 25.74 21.19
C THR A 208 15.95 27.21 20.86
N SER A 209 15.02 27.90 20.18
CA SER A 209 15.16 29.32 19.86
C SER A 209 14.88 30.26 21.05
N GLU A 210 14.01 29.87 21.99
CA GLU A 210 13.77 30.67 23.21
C GLU A 210 14.95 30.59 24.19
N VAL A 211 15.68 29.48 24.24
CA VAL A 211 16.86 29.34 25.11
C VAL A 211 18.04 30.19 24.62
N VAL A 212 18.13 30.48 23.32
CA VAL A 212 19.23 31.27 22.74
C VAL A 212 18.98 32.78 22.81
N CYS A 213 17.72 33.24 22.89
CA CYS A 213 17.38 34.66 22.98
C CYS A 213 17.13 35.18 24.41
N GLY A 214 17.22 34.33 25.44
CA GLY A 214 17.01 34.70 26.85
C GLY A 214 18.27 35.05 27.65
N MET A 215 19.44 35.17 27.01
CA MET A 215 20.73 35.51 27.65
C MET A 215 21.36 36.80 27.08
N GLY A 216 20.56 37.72 26.57
CA GLY A 216 21.00 39.05 26.11
C GLY A 216 20.46 40.16 26.97
#